data_AF-K4RE18-F1
#
_entry.id   AF-K4RE18-F1
#
_cell.length_a   1.000
_cell.length_b   1.000
_cell.length_c   1.000
_cell.angle_alpha   90.00
_cell.angle_beta   90.00
_cell.angle_gamma   90.00
#
_symmetry.space_group_name_H-M   'P 1'
#
loop_
_entity.id
_entity.type
_entity.pdbx_description
1 polymer ?
#
loop_
_entity_poly.entity_id
_entity_poly.type
_entity_poly.pdbx_seq_one_letter_code
_entity_poly.pdbx_strand_id
1 'polypeptide(L)'
;MAPDPGRARLRFAARAVVGIGLAVVVCGLAGHSLVGAVTGGLAALLALFTVTDPTVRGQAVTTALLPLVGLPVLAAAAELHDQPLARDLTFLAVVGAGVYARRWGPRGHSLGVFAFMTYFVAQFLQATPRHLPELYAAVLLSLLVAAAVRFGLWCYERRLPPAPVPAAPGGTGLARVTTRQAVQATAGAGFALVVGQLVSGERWYWAVGATWWVFVNTTSRGETLVRGFRRVLGTVIGIGLGLAVAVPVDGAPLPTAVILAVCVFGIFYTAAVSYTWMMFFVPSRGRSAAIPA
;
A
#
# COMPACT_ATOMS: atom_id res chain seq x y z
N MET A 1 -14.44 18.30 -17.12
CA MET A 1 -13.82 18.20 -15.78
C MET A 1 -14.93 18.14 -14.73
N ALA A 2 -14.91 17.15 -13.84
CA ALA A 2 -15.89 17.08 -12.75
C ALA A 2 -15.66 18.24 -11.76
N PRO A 3 -16.69 18.98 -11.32
CA PRO A 3 -16.55 20.05 -10.33
C PRO A 3 -15.91 19.53 -9.01
N ASP A 4 -14.97 20.27 -8.42
CA ASP A 4 -14.37 20.00 -7.09
C ASP A 4 -14.82 21.06 -6.07
N PRO A 5 -16.08 21.01 -5.59
CA PRO A 5 -16.58 21.98 -4.62
C PRO A 5 -15.73 21.95 -3.35
N GLY A 6 -15.20 23.10 -2.95
CA GLY A 6 -14.34 23.23 -1.76
C GLY A 6 -12.88 22.82 -1.94
N ARG A 7 -12.44 22.51 -3.18
CA ARG A 7 -11.05 22.09 -3.51
C ARG A 7 -10.58 20.88 -2.70
N ALA A 8 -11.50 19.99 -2.31
CA ALA A 8 -11.20 18.88 -1.40
C ALA A 8 -10.23 17.88 -2.03
N ARG A 9 -10.39 17.59 -3.33
CA ARG A 9 -9.50 16.67 -4.06
C ARG A 9 -8.12 17.26 -4.23
N LEU A 10 -8.03 18.55 -4.56
CA LEU A 10 -6.75 19.26 -4.64
C LEU A 10 -6.00 19.23 -3.30
N ARG A 11 -6.69 19.52 -2.20
CA ARG A 11 -6.12 19.49 -0.84
C ARG A 11 -5.63 18.10 -0.45
N PHE A 12 -6.42 17.07 -0.75
CA PHE A 12 -6.06 15.68 -0.49
C PHE A 12 -4.79 15.27 -1.26
N ALA A 13 -4.73 15.56 -2.55
CA ALA A 13 -3.58 15.24 -3.40
C ALA A 13 -2.33 16.04 -3.03
N ALA A 14 -2.45 17.34 -2.80
CA ALA A 14 -1.33 18.18 -2.38
C ALA A 14 -0.75 17.72 -1.03
N ARG A 15 -1.61 17.39 -0.06
CA ARG A 15 -1.18 16.86 1.24
C ARG A 15 -0.43 15.55 1.10
N ALA A 16 -0.86 14.67 0.20
CA ALA A 16 -0.18 13.40 -0.05
C ALA A 16 1.23 13.61 -0.61
N VAL A 17 1.37 14.46 -1.64
CA VAL A 17 2.68 14.80 -2.21
C VAL A 17 3.60 15.41 -1.15
N VAL A 18 3.11 16.40 -0.40
CA VAL A 18 3.90 17.04 0.67
C VAL A 18 4.28 16.05 1.76
N GLY A 19 3.33 15.23 2.24
CA GLY A 19 3.59 14.28 3.31
C GLY A 19 4.54 13.15 2.93
N ILE A 20 4.38 12.57 1.75
CA ILE A 20 5.27 11.52 1.24
C ILE A 20 6.65 12.11 0.91
N GLY A 21 6.68 13.25 0.24
CA GLY A 21 7.94 13.95 -0.11
C GLY A 21 8.74 14.34 1.13
N LEU A 22 8.10 14.94 2.12
CA LEU A 22 8.75 15.27 3.40
C LEU A 22 9.22 14.02 4.13
N ALA A 23 8.46 12.92 4.14
CA ALA A 23 8.89 11.67 4.78
C ALA A 23 10.17 11.13 4.14
N VAL A 24 10.25 11.12 2.79
CA VAL A 24 11.45 10.68 2.06
C VAL A 24 12.64 11.61 2.34
N VAL A 25 12.44 12.92 2.29
CA VAL A 25 13.50 13.92 2.57
C VAL A 25 14.02 13.77 4.00
N VAL A 26 13.12 13.69 4.98
CA VAL A 26 13.49 13.55 6.39
C VAL A 26 14.22 12.24 6.66
N CYS A 27 13.82 11.13 6.04
CA CYS A 27 14.56 9.88 6.11
C CYS A 27 15.98 10.02 5.52
N GLY A 28 16.12 10.68 4.38
CA GLY A 28 17.44 10.94 3.78
C GLY A 28 18.32 11.84 4.65
N LEU A 29 17.76 12.89 5.24
CA LEU A 29 18.46 13.78 6.17
C LEU A 29 18.85 13.07 7.48
N ALA A 30 18.07 12.09 7.92
CA ALA A 30 18.39 11.24 9.06
C ALA A 30 19.48 10.18 8.74
N GLY A 31 20.02 10.16 7.52
CA GLY A 31 21.06 9.24 7.10
C GLY A 31 20.56 7.82 6.78
N HIS A 32 19.26 7.62 6.61
CA HIS A 32 18.73 6.31 6.19
C HIS A 32 19.14 6.00 4.75
N SER A 33 19.35 4.72 4.48
CA SER A 33 19.63 4.21 3.14
C SER A 33 18.42 4.43 2.21
N LEU A 34 18.63 4.22 0.91
CA LEU A 34 17.55 4.20 -0.06
C LEU A 34 16.46 3.18 0.32
N VAL A 35 16.83 2.05 0.90
CA VAL A 35 15.91 1.00 1.37
C VAL A 35 15.05 1.52 2.51
N GLY A 36 15.65 2.20 3.49
CA GLY A 36 14.94 2.88 4.58
C GLY A 36 14.00 3.97 4.06
N ALA A 37 14.49 4.83 3.17
CA ALA A 37 13.69 5.92 2.59
C ALA A 37 12.48 5.41 1.77
N VAL A 38 12.65 4.34 0.98
CA VAL A 38 11.55 3.70 0.24
C VAL A 38 10.53 3.08 1.20
N THR A 39 10.99 2.40 2.25
CA THR A 39 10.12 1.76 3.24
C THR A 39 9.31 2.79 4.03
N GLY A 40 9.98 3.84 4.50
CA GLY A 40 9.36 4.96 5.20
C GLY A 40 8.39 5.74 4.29
N GLY A 41 8.79 6.06 3.06
CA GLY A 41 7.93 6.72 2.08
C GLY A 41 6.66 5.94 1.78
N LEU A 42 6.75 4.61 1.66
CA LEU A 42 5.56 3.77 1.52
C LEU A 42 4.70 3.78 2.79
N ALA A 43 5.30 3.73 3.98
CA ALA A 43 4.55 3.82 5.23
C ALA A 43 3.77 5.15 5.33
N ALA A 44 4.38 6.28 4.95
CA ALA A 44 3.72 7.57 4.85
C ALA A 44 2.59 7.58 3.82
N LEU A 45 2.83 7.00 2.62
CA LEU A 45 1.83 6.88 1.57
C LEU A 45 0.61 6.09 2.06
N LEU A 46 0.82 4.95 2.68
CA LEU A 46 -0.26 4.10 3.19
C LEU A 46 -1.00 4.78 4.33
N ALA A 47 -0.30 5.45 5.26
CA ALA A 47 -0.95 6.22 6.31
C ALA A 47 -1.83 7.33 5.71
N LEU A 48 -1.34 8.08 4.72
CA LEU A 48 -2.06 9.20 4.10
C LEU A 48 -3.23 8.75 3.22
N PHE A 49 -3.15 7.56 2.63
CA PHE A 49 -4.15 7.03 1.71
C PHE A 49 -5.21 6.16 2.40
N THR A 50 -4.79 5.24 3.26
CA THR A 50 -5.65 4.16 3.76
C THR A 50 -6.41 4.54 5.03
N VAL A 51 -5.92 5.51 5.80
CA VAL A 51 -6.58 5.99 7.02
C VAL A 51 -7.74 6.90 6.64
N THR A 52 -8.94 6.33 6.71
CA THR A 52 -10.19 6.96 6.25
C THR A 52 -11.26 6.98 7.35
N ASP A 53 -10.87 6.86 8.63
CA ASP A 53 -11.79 7.01 9.75
C ASP A 53 -12.61 8.31 9.63
N PRO A 54 -13.91 8.28 10.00
CA PRO A 54 -14.83 9.40 9.78
C PRO A 54 -14.54 10.61 10.68
N THR A 55 -13.78 10.42 11.75
CA THR A 55 -13.43 11.49 12.71
C THR A 55 -11.92 11.67 12.78
N VAL A 56 -11.47 12.90 13.01
CA VAL A 56 -10.03 13.22 13.17
C VAL A 56 -9.42 12.42 14.33
N ARG A 57 -10.14 12.26 15.44
CA ARG A 57 -9.71 11.43 16.57
C ARG A 57 -9.54 9.97 16.15
N GLY A 58 -10.47 9.43 15.36
CA GLY A 58 -10.38 8.09 14.79
C GLY A 58 -9.14 7.94 13.90
N GLN A 59 -8.88 8.91 13.02
CA GLN A 59 -7.72 8.90 12.13
C GLN A 59 -6.40 8.94 12.91
N ALA A 60 -6.33 9.74 13.98
CA ALA A 60 -5.17 9.82 14.85
C ALA A 60 -4.91 8.49 15.57
N VAL A 61 -5.96 7.87 16.14
CA VAL A 61 -5.87 6.55 16.76
C VAL A 61 -5.41 5.50 15.75
N THR A 62 -6.03 5.42 14.57
CA THR A 62 -5.64 4.45 13.54
C THR A 62 -4.18 4.67 13.11
N THR A 63 -3.74 5.91 12.94
CA THR A 63 -2.35 6.24 12.61
C THR A 63 -1.37 5.79 13.70
N ALA A 64 -1.72 6.00 14.98
CA ALA A 64 -0.93 5.54 16.12
C ALA A 64 -0.90 4.00 16.27
N LEU A 65 -1.90 3.29 15.73
CA LEU A 65 -1.95 1.82 15.71
C LEU A 65 -1.15 1.21 14.55
N LEU A 66 -0.87 1.96 13.47
CA LEU A 66 -0.07 1.47 12.33
C LEU A 66 1.29 0.87 12.75
N PRO A 67 2.12 1.52 13.59
CA PRO A 67 3.41 0.93 13.98
C PRO A 67 3.23 -0.32 14.86
N LEU A 68 2.17 -0.38 15.69
CA LEU A 68 1.90 -1.55 16.53
C LEU A 68 1.58 -2.80 15.71
N VAL A 69 1.08 -2.63 14.48
CA VAL A 69 0.83 -3.73 13.55
C VAL A 69 2.02 -3.92 12.59
N GLY A 70 2.56 -2.84 12.04
CA GLY A 70 3.60 -2.91 11.02
C GLY A 70 4.94 -3.36 11.54
N LEU A 71 5.40 -2.89 12.71
CA LEU A 71 6.73 -3.25 13.22
C LEU A 71 6.83 -4.76 13.54
N PRO A 72 5.85 -5.40 14.23
CA PRO A 72 5.90 -6.85 14.44
C PRO A 72 5.84 -7.65 13.13
N VAL A 73 5.06 -7.18 12.16
CA VAL A 73 4.97 -7.83 10.84
C VAL A 73 6.28 -7.71 10.07
N LEU A 74 6.94 -6.56 10.14
CA LEU A 74 8.26 -6.35 9.56
C LEU A 74 9.33 -7.22 10.24
N ALA A 75 9.29 -7.32 11.57
CA ALA A 75 10.13 -8.24 12.35
C ALA A 75 9.96 -9.68 11.85
N ALA A 76 8.72 -10.17 11.83
CA ALA A 76 8.42 -11.53 11.41
C ALA A 76 8.88 -11.81 9.98
N ALA A 77 8.70 -10.85 9.07
CA ALA A 77 9.14 -11.00 7.69
C ALA A 77 10.68 -11.09 7.55
N ALA A 78 11.41 -10.31 8.35
CA ALA A 78 12.87 -10.28 8.33
C ALA A 78 13.49 -11.50 9.03
N GLU A 79 12.96 -11.91 10.19
CA GLU A 79 13.45 -13.08 10.95
C GLU A 79 13.18 -14.39 10.19
N LEU A 80 12.06 -14.47 9.47
CA LEU A 80 11.72 -15.66 8.69
C LEU A 80 12.35 -15.66 7.28
N HIS A 81 13.18 -14.67 6.94
CA HIS A 81 13.76 -14.51 5.61
C HIS A 81 14.39 -15.80 5.07
N ASP A 82 15.19 -16.48 5.91
CA ASP A 82 15.94 -17.71 5.58
C ASP A 82 15.11 -19.00 5.74
N GLN A 83 13.83 -18.90 6.10
CA GLN A 83 12.93 -20.04 6.32
C GLN A 83 11.75 -20.01 5.34
N PRO A 84 11.92 -20.49 4.09
CA PRO A 84 10.93 -20.31 3.02
C PRO A 84 9.51 -20.72 3.42
N LEU A 85 9.36 -21.92 4.01
CA LEU A 85 8.05 -22.41 4.43
C LEU A 85 7.41 -21.53 5.50
N ALA A 86 8.15 -21.16 6.56
CA ALA A 86 7.63 -20.35 7.66
C ALA A 86 7.28 -18.93 7.19
N ARG A 87 8.12 -18.35 6.33
CA ARG A 87 7.90 -17.07 5.66
C ARG A 87 6.63 -17.08 4.81
N ASP A 88 6.42 -18.14 4.02
CA ASP A 88 5.29 -18.23 3.11
C ASP A 88 3.98 -18.42 3.88
N LEU A 89 3.98 -19.29 4.90
CA LEU A 89 2.83 -19.49 5.80
C LEU A 89 2.49 -18.22 6.57
N THR A 90 3.51 -17.50 7.07
CA THR A 90 3.30 -16.21 7.77
C THR A 90 2.74 -15.16 6.81
N PHE A 91 3.21 -15.11 5.57
CA PHE A 91 2.66 -14.18 4.59
C PHE A 91 1.18 -14.46 4.30
N LEU A 92 0.82 -15.74 4.14
CA LEU A 92 -0.58 -16.16 3.95
C LEU A 92 -1.43 -15.85 5.19
N ALA A 93 -0.89 -16.02 6.39
CA ALA A 93 -1.56 -15.63 7.63
C ALA A 93 -1.82 -14.12 7.67
N VAL A 94 -0.84 -13.29 7.29
CA VAL A 94 -0.98 -11.83 7.19
C VAL A 94 -2.03 -11.44 6.14
N VAL A 95 -2.06 -12.11 4.98
CA VAL A 95 -3.11 -11.94 3.96
C VAL A 95 -4.48 -12.18 4.56
N GLY A 96 -4.69 -13.35 5.17
CA GLY A 96 -5.98 -13.74 5.73
C GLY A 96 -6.42 -12.81 6.86
N ALA A 97 -5.51 -12.53 7.81
CA ALA A 97 -5.76 -11.64 8.93
C ALA A 97 -6.07 -10.20 8.45
N GLY A 98 -5.33 -9.68 7.47
CA GLY A 98 -5.55 -8.34 6.94
C GLY A 98 -6.88 -8.19 6.20
N VAL A 99 -7.32 -9.22 5.46
CA VAL A 99 -8.65 -9.22 4.84
C VAL A 99 -9.74 -9.35 5.90
N TYR A 100 -9.55 -10.24 6.87
CA TYR A 100 -10.48 -10.45 7.97
C TYR A 100 -10.66 -9.19 8.82
N ALA A 101 -9.60 -8.40 8.99
CA ALA A 101 -9.62 -7.17 9.77
C ALA A 101 -10.59 -6.12 9.24
N ARG A 102 -10.95 -6.15 7.97
CA ARG A 102 -11.93 -5.23 7.36
C ARG A 102 -13.30 -5.27 8.03
N ARG A 103 -13.61 -6.32 8.79
CA ARG A 103 -14.83 -6.42 9.61
C ARG A 103 -14.96 -5.32 10.67
N TRP A 104 -13.85 -4.67 11.05
CA TRP A 104 -13.83 -3.54 11.99
C TRP A 104 -13.87 -2.19 11.28
N GLY A 105 -14.41 -2.14 10.05
CA GLY A 105 -14.63 -0.90 9.30
C GLY A 105 -13.34 -0.28 8.76
N PRO A 106 -13.30 1.05 8.57
CA PRO A 106 -12.17 1.76 7.98
C PRO A 106 -10.84 1.47 8.69
N ARG A 107 -10.83 1.48 10.03
CA ARG A 107 -9.63 1.19 10.83
C ARG A 107 -9.07 -0.19 10.53
N GLY A 108 -9.93 -1.21 10.57
CA GLY A 108 -9.51 -2.58 10.29
C GLY A 108 -9.00 -2.76 8.86
N HIS A 109 -9.59 -2.04 7.90
CA HIS A 109 -9.07 -1.98 6.53
C HIS A 109 -7.67 -1.36 6.48
N SER A 110 -7.44 -0.19 7.09
CA SER A 110 -6.13 0.48 7.10
C SER A 110 -5.05 -0.40 7.73
N LEU A 111 -5.32 -0.98 8.90
CA LEU A 111 -4.37 -1.86 9.60
C LEU A 111 -4.05 -3.12 8.78
N GLY A 112 -5.06 -3.72 8.15
CA GLY A 112 -4.87 -4.90 7.30
C GLY A 112 -4.07 -4.61 6.04
N VAL A 113 -4.31 -3.47 5.38
CA VAL A 113 -3.52 -3.03 4.21
C VAL A 113 -2.08 -2.72 4.61
N PHE A 114 -1.90 -2.03 5.75
CA PHE A 114 -0.58 -1.70 6.26
C PHE A 114 0.24 -2.96 6.57
N ALA A 115 -0.33 -3.90 7.33
CA ALA A 115 0.31 -5.19 7.62
C ALA A 115 0.74 -5.92 6.34
N PHE A 116 -0.20 -6.08 5.40
CA PHE A 116 0.09 -6.77 4.14
C PHE A 116 1.21 -6.08 3.34
N MET A 117 1.15 -4.76 3.19
CA MET A 117 2.15 -4.00 2.45
C MET A 117 3.51 -4.00 3.15
N THR A 118 3.55 -3.94 4.48
CA THR A 118 4.79 -4.03 5.25
C THR A 118 5.47 -5.38 5.04
N TYR A 119 4.71 -6.49 5.10
CA TYR A 119 5.26 -7.81 4.81
C TYR A 119 5.71 -7.91 3.35
N PHE A 120 4.87 -7.45 2.41
CA PHE A 120 5.18 -7.47 0.98
C PHE A 120 6.47 -6.68 0.67
N VAL A 121 6.67 -5.51 1.27
CA VAL A 121 7.88 -4.71 1.06
C VAL A 121 9.10 -5.34 1.71
N ALA A 122 8.97 -5.97 2.87
CA ALA A 122 10.05 -6.76 3.45
C ALA A 122 10.51 -7.88 2.50
N GLN A 123 9.57 -8.57 1.84
CA GLN A 123 9.90 -9.56 0.81
C GLN A 123 10.49 -8.91 -0.44
N PHE A 124 9.93 -7.82 -0.93
CA PHE A 124 10.43 -7.12 -2.12
C PHE A 124 11.86 -6.60 -1.93
N LEU A 125 12.17 -6.03 -0.75
CA LEU A 125 13.48 -5.47 -0.41
C LEU A 125 14.44 -6.49 0.19
N GLN A 126 14.02 -7.76 0.35
CA GLN A 126 14.81 -8.82 0.99
C GLN A 126 15.31 -8.37 2.38
N ALA A 127 14.41 -7.83 3.19
CA ALA A 127 14.71 -7.36 4.53
C ALA A 127 15.26 -8.50 5.39
N THR A 128 16.37 -8.23 6.08
CA THR A 128 17.02 -9.15 7.01
C THR A 128 17.10 -8.52 8.41
N PRO A 129 17.29 -9.30 9.48
CA PRO A 129 17.31 -8.78 10.85
C PRO A 129 18.31 -7.64 11.07
N ARG A 130 19.44 -7.67 10.34
CA ARG A 130 20.47 -6.62 10.39
C ARG A 130 19.94 -5.23 10.01
N HIS A 131 18.97 -5.15 9.08
CA HIS A 131 18.40 -3.89 8.62
C HIS A 131 17.19 -3.44 9.45
N LEU A 132 16.67 -4.27 10.36
CA LEU A 132 15.45 -3.96 11.13
C LEU A 132 15.52 -2.65 11.91
N PRO A 133 16.62 -2.30 12.61
CA PRO A 133 16.67 -1.05 13.38
C PRO A 133 16.46 0.18 12.48
N GLU A 134 17.08 0.18 11.29
CA GLU A 134 16.94 1.25 10.32
C GLU A 134 15.51 1.30 9.76
N LEU A 135 14.95 0.15 9.37
CA LEU A 135 13.59 0.09 8.83
C LEU A 135 12.53 0.53 9.85
N TYR A 136 12.71 0.18 11.13
CA TYR A 136 11.84 0.65 12.20
C TYR A 136 11.92 2.17 12.38
N ALA A 137 13.14 2.71 12.44
CA ALA A 137 13.35 4.14 12.54
C ALA A 137 12.71 4.88 11.35
N ALA A 138 12.93 4.39 10.12
CA ALA A 138 12.37 4.99 8.92
C ALA A 138 10.83 4.95 8.88
N VAL A 139 10.21 3.85 9.28
CA VAL A 139 8.75 3.72 9.39
C VAL A 139 8.20 4.67 10.44
N LEU A 140 8.76 4.68 11.65
CA LEU A 140 8.30 5.54 12.75
C LEU A 140 8.43 7.01 12.37
N LEU A 141 9.59 7.41 11.85
CA LEU A 141 9.87 8.78 11.41
C LEU A 141 8.90 9.22 10.33
N SER A 142 8.67 8.37 9.32
CA SER A 142 7.75 8.68 8.22
C SER A 142 6.29 8.76 8.67
N LEU A 143 5.87 7.93 9.62
CA LEU A 143 4.53 8.01 10.22
C LEU A 143 4.36 9.28 11.06
N LEU A 144 5.39 9.72 11.79
CA LEU A 144 5.38 11.00 12.50
C LEU A 144 5.28 12.17 11.54
N VAL A 145 6.04 12.16 10.44
CA VAL A 145 5.96 13.19 9.39
C VAL A 145 4.57 13.21 8.76
N ALA A 146 4.02 12.04 8.39
CA ALA A 146 2.67 11.93 7.84
C ALA A 146 1.60 12.45 8.82
N ALA A 147 1.74 12.13 10.12
CA ALA A 147 0.86 12.63 11.18
C ALA A 147 0.98 14.16 11.35
N ALA A 148 2.20 14.71 11.36
CA ALA A 148 2.45 16.14 11.46
C ALA A 148 1.84 16.91 10.27
N VAL A 149 1.97 16.38 9.07
CA VAL A 149 1.37 16.97 7.86
C VAL A 149 -0.16 16.89 7.89
N ARG A 150 -0.72 15.73 8.28
CA ARG A 150 -2.18 15.54 8.35
C ARG A 150 -2.84 16.35 9.46
N PHE A 151 -2.28 16.35 10.66
CA PHE A 151 -2.94 16.89 11.85
C PHE A 151 -2.41 18.27 12.27
N GLY A 152 -1.15 18.59 11.98
CA GLY A 152 -0.53 19.87 12.29
C GLY A 152 -0.71 20.88 11.16
N LEU A 153 -0.15 20.60 9.98
CA LEU A 153 -0.10 21.56 8.88
C LEU A 153 -1.47 21.79 8.22
N TRP A 154 -2.22 20.72 7.92
CA TRP A 154 -3.43 20.82 7.11
C TRP A 154 -4.57 19.88 7.54
N CYS A 155 -5.12 20.10 8.74
CA CYS A 155 -6.25 19.31 9.27
C CYS A 155 -7.61 19.89 8.82
N TYR A 156 -7.91 19.84 7.51
CA TYR A 156 -9.17 20.38 6.98
C TYR A 156 -10.39 19.49 7.30
N GLU A 157 -10.16 18.23 7.66
CA GLU A 157 -11.19 17.27 8.06
C GLU A 157 -11.99 17.69 9.29
N ARG A 158 -11.45 18.59 10.14
CA ARG A 158 -12.20 19.16 11.27
C ARG A 158 -13.46 19.93 10.85
N ARG A 159 -13.49 20.41 9.60
CA ARG A 159 -14.59 21.22 9.05
C ARG A 159 -15.53 20.42 8.15
N LEU A 160 -15.28 19.13 7.95
CA LEU A 160 -16.13 18.27 7.15
C LEU A 160 -17.15 17.56 8.07
N PRO A 161 -18.43 17.48 7.68
CA PRO A 161 -19.39 16.69 8.42
C PRO A 161 -18.94 15.22 8.43
N PRO A 162 -19.12 14.50 9.55
CA PRO A 162 -18.73 13.10 9.63
C PRO A 162 -19.47 12.30 8.56
N ALA A 163 -18.73 11.48 7.82
CA ALA A 163 -19.31 10.64 6.78
C ALA A 163 -20.31 9.64 7.40
N PRO A 164 -21.45 9.35 6.75
CA PRO A 164 -22.38 8.34 7.21
C PRO A 164 -21.66 7.00 7.38
N VAL A 165 -21.80 6.37 8.55
CA VAL A 165 -21.22 5.04 8.80
C VAL A 165 -22.14 3.99 8.16
N PRO A 166 -21.67 3.22 7.17
CA PRO A 166 -22.48 2.14 6.60
C PRO A 166 -22.80 1.09 7.66
N ALA A 167 -24.00 0.53 7.62
CA ALA A 167 -24.40 -0.54 8.53
C ALA A 167 -23.44 -1.74 8.43
N ALA A 168 -23.08 -2.32 9.58
CA ALA A 168 -22.19 -3.46 9.63
C ALA A 168 -22.83 -4.66 8.89
N PRO A 169 -22.08 -5.36 8.02
CA PRO A 169 -22.61 -6.54 7.33
C PRO A 169 -23.04 -7.61 8.35
N GLY A 170 -24.29 -8.09 8.22
CA GLY A 170 -24.87 -9.14 9.06
C GLY A 170 -24.30 -10.54 8.79
N GLY A 171 -24.67 -11.50 9.65
CA GLY A 171 -24.30 -12.92 9.56
C GLY A 171 -23.21 -13.36 10.56
N THR A 172 -23.20 -14.65 10.89
CA THR A 172 -22.24 -15.29 11.80
C THR A 172 -21.34 -16.29 11.07
N GLY A 173 -20.17 -16.61 11.63
CA GLY A 173 -19.25 -17.62 11.08
C GLY A 173 -18.86 -17.38 9.61
N LEU A 174 -18.96 -18.43 8.78
CA LEU A 174 -18.71 -18.41 7.34
C LEU A 174 -19.84 -17.78 6.51
N ALA A 175 -21.04 -17.63 7.08
CA ALA A 175 -22.12 -16.91 6.43
C ALA A 175 -21.81 -15.41 6.32
N ARG A 176 -21.00 -14.88 7.24
CA ARG A 176 -20.51 -13.50 7.21
C ARG A 176 -19.60 -13.27 6.01
N VAL A 177 -19.94 -12.26 5.19
CA VAL A 177 -19.23 -11.92 3.95
C VAL A 177 -17.72 -11.70 4.19
N THR A 178 -17.35 -11.03 5.28
CA THR A 178 -15.95 -10.73 5.60
C THR A 178 -15.13 -11.98 5.92
N THR A 179 -15.70 -12.96 6.62
CA THR A 179 -15.03 -14.23 6.91
C THR A 179 -14.83 -15.02 5.63
N ARG A 180 -15.88 -15.13 4.80
CA ARG A 180 -15.80 -15.84 3.51
C ARG A 180 -14.77 -15.20 2.60
N GLN A 181 -14.72 -13.88 2.53
CA GLN A 181 -13.71 -13.16 1.75
C GLN A 181 -12.29 -13.39 2.26
N ALA A 182 -12.08 -13.43 3.58
CA ALA A 182 -10.78 -13.75 4.15
C ALA A 182 -10.32 -15.14 3.77
N VAL A 183 -11.19 -16.15 3.85
CA VAL A 183 -10.89 -17.52 3.43
C VAL A 183 -10.61 -17.59 1.93
N GLN A 184 -11.45 -16.97 1.09
CA GLN A 184 -11.26 -16.94 -0.37
C GLN A 184 -9.95 -16.24 -0.77
N ALA A 185 -9.64 -15.11 -0.14
CA ALA A 185 -8.41 -14.38 -0.39
C ALA A 185 -7.18 -15.17 0.05
N THR A 186 -7.25 -15.87 1.19
CA THR A 186 -6.15 -16.71 1.69
C THR A 186 -5.94 -17.92 0.79
N ALA A 187 -7.01 -18.61 0.39
CA ALA A 187 -6.93 -19.73 -0.54
C ALA A 187 -6.40 -19.31 -1.91
N GLY A 188 -6.91 -18.20 -2.46
CA GLY A 188 -6.43 -17.64 -3.73
C GLY A 188 -4.97 -17.20 -3.64
N ALA A 189 -4.57 -16.56 -2.55
CA ALA A 189 -3.18 -16.18 -2.29
C ALA A 189 -2.28 -17.41 -2.14
N GLY A 190 -2.73 -18.46 -1.47
CA GLY A 190 -2.00 -19.73 -1.34
C GLY A 190 -1.78 -20.40 -2.69
N PHE A 191 -2.83 -20.45 -3.52
CA PHE A 191 -2.70 -20.92 -4.90
C PHE A 191 -1.70 -20.07 -5.71
N ALA A 192 -1.82 -18.74 -5.64
CA ALA A 192 -0.92 -17.82 -6.33
C ALA A 192 0.53 -17.90 -5.82
N LEU A 193 0.73 -18.22 -4.53
CA LEU A 193 2.03 -18.43 -3.94
C LEU A 193 2.67 -19.69 -4.52
N VAL A 194 1.96 -20.83 -4.48
CA VAL A 194 2.47 -22.11 -5.02
C VAL A 194 2.77 -21.99 -6.51
N VAL A 195 1.80 -21.54 -7.31
CA VAL A 195 2.00 -21.35 -8.76
C VAL A 195 3.10 -20.32 -9.02
N GLY A 196 3.14 -19.22 -8.25
CA GLY A 196 4.15 -18.19 -8.36
C GLY A 196 5.55 -18.72 -8.13
N GLN A 197 5.76 -19.62 -7.16
CA GLN A 197 7.05 -20.26 -6.91
C GLN A 197 7.44 -21.24 -8.01
N LEU A 198 6.48 -22.01 -8.54
CA LEU A 198 6.72 -22.92 -9.67
C LEU A 198 7.13 -22.17 -10.95
N VAL A 199 6.60 -20.96 -11.15
CA VAL A 199 6.94 -20.11 -12.30
C VAL A 199 8.21 -19.28 -12.07
N SER A 200 8.40 -18.74 -10.86
CA SER A 200 9.57 -17.91 -10.51
C SER A 200 9.90 -17.95 -9.03
N GLY A 201 11.05 -18.55 -8.69
CA GLY A 201 11.55 -18.63 -7.32
C GLY A 201 11.84 -17.27 -6.67
N GLU A 202 12.09 -16.23 -7.46
CA GLU A 202 12.46 -14.91 -6.93
C GLU A 202 11.31 -13.90 -6.89
N ARG A 203 10.20 -14.13 -7.63
CA ARG A 203 9.17 -13.10 -7.85
C ARG A 203 7.76 -13.54 -7.48
N TRP A 204 7.63 -14.71 -6.88
CA TRP A 204 6.36 -15.29 -6.41
C TRP A 204 5.51 -14.30 -5.58
N TYR A 205 6.14 -13.42 -4.79
CA TYR A 205 5.43 -12.45 -3.94
C TYR A 205 4.60 -11.45 -4.75
N TRP A 206 4.96 -11.13 -6.00
CA TRP A 206 4.17 -10.28 -6.89
C TRP A 206 2.83 -10.92 -7.26
N ALA A 207 2.80 -12.24 -7.45
CA ALA A 207 1.57 -12.98 -7.72
C ALA A 207 0.62 -12.91 -6.52
N VAL A 208 1.15 -13.11 -5.31
CA VAL A 208 0.39 -12.97 -4.06
C VAL A 208 -0.13 -11.54 -3.89
N GLY A 209 0.73 -10.55 -4.14
CA GLY A 209 0.38 -9.12 -4.23
C GLY A 209 -0.81 -8.85 -5.14
N ALA A 210 -0.76 -9.42 -6.35
CA ALA A 210 -1.82 -9.24 -7.33
C ALA A 210 -3.16 -9.83 -6.88
N THR A 211 -3.12 -11.06 -6.37
CA THR A 211 -4.31 -11.73 -5.86
C THR A 211 -4.91 -10.97 -4.69
N TRP A 212 -4.10 -10.54 -3.72
CA TRP A 212 -4.60 -9.82 -2.56
C TRP A 212 -5.34 -8.54 -2.94
N TRP A 213 -4.80 -7.75 -3.88
CA TRP A 213 -5.45 -6.53 -4.37
C TRP A 213 -6.77 -6.79 -5.09
N VAL A 214 -6.90 -7.92 -5.81
CA VAL A 214 -8.18 -8.31 -6.44
C VAL A 214 -9.26 -8.56 -5.38
N PHE A 215 -8.88 -9.08 -4.20
CA PHE A 215 -9.80 -9.28 -3.08
C PHE A 215 -10.00 -8.03 -2.21
N VAL A 216 -9.28 -6.93 -2.43
CA VAL A 216 -9.49 -5.68 -1.68
C VAL A 216 -10.78 -5.01 -2.15
N ASN A 217 -11.75 -4.85 -1.24
CA ASN A 217 -13.02 -4.16 -1.48
C ASN A 217 -13.88 -4.74 -2.63
N THR A 218 -13.79 -6.04 -2.92
CA THR A 218 -14.73 -6.72 -3.83
C THR A 218 -15.90 -7.28 -3.07
N THR A 219 -17.12 -7.16 -3.60
CA THR A 219 -18.32 -7.72 -2.95
C THR A 219 -18.97 -8.81 -3.79
N SER A 220 -18.64 -8.91 -5.08
CA SER A 220 -19.22 -9.89 -6.00
C SER A 220 -18.21 -10.62 -6.90
N ARG A 221 -18.66 -11.75 -7.46
CA ARG A 221 -17.87 -12.59 -8.40
C ARG A 221 -17.56 -11.85 -9.70
N GLY A 222 -18.56 -11.18 -10.29
CA GLY A 222 -18.39 -10.42 -11.54
C GLY A 222 -17.43 -9.25 -11.37
N GLU A 223 -17.50 -8.55 -10.24
CA GLU A 223 -16.55 -7.48 -9.91
C GLU A 223 -15.11 -7.99 -9.77
N THR A 224 -14.93 -9.17 -9.16
CA THR A 224 -13.62 -9.81 -9.03
C THR A 224 -13.00 -10.08 -10.41
N LEU A 225 -13.80 -10.60 -11.36
CA LEU A 225 -13.36 -10.90 -12.71
C LEU A 225 -13.01 -9.62 -13.50
N VAL A 226 -13.88 -8.62 -13.46
CA VAL A 226 -13.63 -7.32 -14.12
C VAL A 226 -12.40 -6.63 -13.55
N ARG A 227 -12.20 -6.65 -12.22
CA ARG A 227 -11.01 -6.08 -11.58
C ARG A 227 -9.74 -6.85 -11.94
N GLY A 228 -9.83 -8.18 -12.01
CA GLY A 228 -8.72 -9.03 -12.49
C GLY A 228 -8.29 -8.62 -13.89
N PHE A 229 -9.23 -8.55 -14.84
CA PHE A 229 -8.94 -8.15 -16.22
C PHE A 229 -8.38 -6.72 -16.31
N ARG A 230 -9.01 -5.76 -15.63
CA ARG A 230 -8.52 -4.37 -15.57
C ARG A 230 -7.13 -4.25 -14.96
N ARG A 231 -6.80 -5.09 -13.98
CA ARG A 231 -5.47 -5.12 -13.37
C ARG A 231 -4.43 -5.64 -14.36
N VAL A 232 -4.73 -6.72 -15.09
CA VAL A 232 -3.82 -7.26 -16.12
C VAL A 232 -3.57 -6.22 -17.19
N LEU A 233 -4.64 -5.66 -17.77
CA LEU A 233 -4.53 -4.64 -18.81
C LEU A 233 -3.80 -3.39 -18.31
N GLY A 234 -4.14 -2.91 -17.12
CA GLY A 234 -3.47 -1.77 -16.49
C GLY A 234 -2.00 -2.01 -16.22
N THR A 235 -1.60 -3.24 -15.87
CA THR A 235 -0.19 -3.61 -15.67
C THR A 235 0.56 -3.59 -17.00
N VAL A 236 0.00 -4.17 -18.06
CA VAL A 236 0.63 -4.19 -19.39
C VAL A 236 0.82 -2.78 -19.95
N ILE A 237 -0.24 -1.96 -19.91
CA ILE A 237 -0.19 -0.56 -20.37
C ILE A 237 0.76 0.25 -19.50
N GLY A 238 0.68 0.08 -18.18
CA GLY A 238 1.52 0.77 -17.20
C GLY A 238 3.00 0.47 -17.37
N ILE A 239 3.38 -0.78 -17.71
CA ILE A 239 4.77 -1.13 -18.01
C ILE A 239 5.27 -0.36 -19.23
N GLY A 240 4.48 -0.31 -20.32
CA GLY A 240 4.87 0.41 -21.54
C GLY A 240 5.09 1.90 -21.28
N LEU A 241 4.12 2.56 -20.64
CA LEU A 241 4.21 3.98 -20.29
C LEU A 241 5.31 4.28 -19.27
N GLY A 242 5.45 3.42 -18.26
CA GLY A 242 6.46 3.55 -17.22
C GLY A 242 7.87 3.49 -17.78
N LEU A 243 8.15 2.56 -18.69
CA LEU A 243 9.44 2.45 -19.37
C LEU A 243 9.71 3.67 -20.27
N ALA A 244 8.71 4.12 -21.03
CA ALA A 244 8.85 5.29 -21.90
C ALA A 244 9.19 6.57 -21.12
N VAL A 245 8.73 6.68 -19.86
CA VAL A 245 9.00 7.83 -18.99
C VAL A 245 10.26 7.65 -18.14
N ALA A 246 10.53 6.45 -17.63
CA ALA A 246 11.64 6.19 -16.71
C ALA A 246 13.00 6.11 -17.39
N VAL A 247 13.08 5.53 -18.60
CA VAL A 247 14.35 5.35 -19.32
C VAL A 247 15.01 6.70 -19.67
N PRO A 248 14.27 7.73 -20.17
CA PRO A 248 14.90 9.02 -20.50
C PRO A 248 15.40 9.83 -19.31
N VAL A 249 14.92 9.54 -18.09
CA VAL A 249 15.27 10.30 -16.87
C VAL A 249 16.21 9.53 -15.95
N ASP A 250 16.72 8.38 -16.39
CA ASP A 250 17.61 7.55 -15.59
C ASP A 250 18.86 8.33 -15.17
N GLY A 251 19.28 8.13 -13.92
CA GLY A 251 20.38 8.89 -13.29
C GLY A 251 20.09 10.35 -12.94
N ALA A 252 18.93 10.91 -13.31
CA ALA A 252 18.58 12.30 -12.99
C ALA A 252 17.61 12.37 -11.77
N PRO A 253 18.10 12.75 -10.57
CA PRO A 253 17.32 12.66 -9.34
C PRO A 253 16.14 13.64 -9.30
N LEU A 254 16.33 14.87 -9.81
CA LEU A 254 15.29 15.90 -9.81
C LEU A 254 14.13 15.56 -10.78
N PRO A 255 14.36 15.22 -12.06
CA PRO A 255 13.30 14.74 -12.95
C PRO A 255 12.55 13.53 -12.40
N THR A 256 13.28 12.56 -11.83
CA THR A 256 12.68 11.37 -11.22
C THR A 256 11.75 11.74 -10.06
N ALA A 257 12.18 12.65 -9.17
CA ALA A 257 11.36 13.13 -8.06
C ALA A 257 10.10 13.89 -8.54
N VAL A 258 10.22 14.70 -9.59
CA VAL A 258 9.07 15.42 -10.18
C VAL A 258 8.07 14.44 -10.77
N ILE A 259 8.52 13.43 -11.52
CA ILE A 259 7.65 12.39 -12.08
C ILE A 259 6.91 11.65 -10.96
N LEU A 260 7.63 11.23 -9.91
CA LEU A 260 7.01 10.57 -8.77
C LEU A 260 5.97 11.47 -8.07
N ALA A 261 6.27 12.76 -7.90
CA ALA A 261 5.33 13.72 -7.33
C ALA A 261 4.07 13.87 -8.19
N VAL A 262 4.21 13.92 -9.52
CA VAL A 262 3.09 13.98 -10.47
C VAL A 262 2.26 12.69 -10.43
N CYS A 263 2.90 11.53 -10.39
CA CYS A 263 2.22 10.24 -10.26
C CYS A 263 1.42 10.16 -8.95
N VAL A 264 2.05 10.48 -7.81
CA VAL A 264 1.40 10.51 -6.50
C VAL A 264 0.23 11.50 -6.50
N PHE A 265 0.42 12.70 -7.03
CA PHE A 265 -0.65 13.67 -7.18
C PHE A 265 -1.82 13.11 -8.00
N GLY A 266 -1.51 12.52 -9.16
CA GLY A 266 -2.49 11.90 -10.06
C GLY A 266 -3.31 10.80 -9.38
N ILE A 267 -2.66 9.89 -8.66
CA ILE A 267 -3.33 8.82 -7.88
C ILE A 267 -4.34 9.44 -6.91
N PHE A 268 -3.91 10.37 -6.06
CA PHE A 268 -4.76 10.91 -4.99
C PHE A 268 -5.84 11.85 -5.53
N TYR A 269 -5.56 12.62 -6.57
CA TYR A 269 -6.52 13.53 -7.19
C TYR A 269 -7.65 12.79 -7.91
N THR A 270 -7.35 11.61 -8.48
CA THR A 270 -8.32 10.81 -9.25
C THR A 270 -8.98 9.68 -8.44
N ALA A 271 -8.42 9.31 -7.29
CA ALA A 271 -8.96 8.27 -6.40
C ALA A 271 -10.45 8.47 -6.04
N ALA A 272 -10.88 9.73 -5.89
CA ALA A 272 -12.27 10.09 -5.58
C ALA A 272 -13.22 10.07 -6.79
N VAL A 273 -12.70 10.04 -8.03
CA VAL A 273 -13.48 10.22 -9.26
C VAL A 273 -13.67 8.89 -10.00
N SER A 274 -12.64 8.03 -10.05
CA SER A 274 -12.73 6.75 -10.76
C SER A 274 -11.55 5.83 -10.42
N TYR A 275 -11.88 4.58 -10.05
CA TYR A 275 -10.90 3.51 -9.85
C TYR A 275 -10.01 3.26 -11.08
N THR A 276 -10.55 3.46 -12.30
CA THR A 276 -9.81 3.29 -13.56
C THR A 276 -8.72 4.36 -13.74
N TRP A 277 -9.02 5.61 -13.38
CA TRP A 277 -8.03 6.69 -13.44
C TRP A 277 -6.97 6.59 -12.35
N MET A 278 -7.33 6.09 -11.16
CA MET A 278 -6.38 5.83 -10.08
C MET A 278 -5.34 4.76 -10.47
N MET A 279 -5.77 3.70 -11.15
CA MET A 279 -4.88 2.61 -11.61
C MET A 279 -3.87 3.06 -12.68
N PHE A 280 -4.18 4.10 -13.47
CA PHE A 280 -3.28 4.63 -14.49
C PHE A 280 -1.98 5.23 -13.92
N PHE A 281 -2.02 5.77 -12.69
CA PHE A 281 -0.90 6.51 -12.10
C PHE A 281 0.01 5.67 -11.18
N VAL A 282 -0.24 4.37 -11.00
CA VAL A 282 0.58 3.49 -10.13
C VAL A 282 1.91 3.13 -10.82
N PRO A 283 3.08 3.51 -10.29
CA PRO A 283 4.37 3.14 -10.87
C PRO A 283 4.70 1.66 -10.64
N SER A 284 5.16 0.94 -11.66
CA SER A 284 5.61 -0.46 -11.56
C SER A 284 7.14 -0.60 -11.74
N ARG A 285 7.84 -1.22 -10.77
CA ARG A 285 9.19 -1.80 -10.94
C ARG A 285 9.07 -3.09 -11.77
N GLY A 286 9.99 -3.61 -12.61
CA GLY A 286 11.38 -3.34 -12.99
C GLY A 286 12.08 -4.68 -13.34
N ARG A 287 12.90 -4.74 -14.41
CA ARG A 287 14.00 -5.73 -14.58
C ARG A 287 15.02 -5.22 -15.62
N SER A 288 16.17 -4.72 -15.15
CA SER A 288 17.48 -4.76 -15.85
C SER A 288 18.15 -6.09 -15.44
N ALA A 289 19.08 -6.73 -16.14
CA ALA A 289 19.87 -6.43 -17.32
C ALA A 289 20.23 -7.77 -18.01
N ALA A 290 20.42 -7.76 -19.32
CA ALA A 290 21.27 -8.74 -20.01
C ALA A 290 22.43 -7.95 -20.61
N ILE A 291 23.64 -8.24 -20.15
CA ILE A 291 24.90 -7.74 -20.69
C ILE A 291 25.26 -8.60 -21.91
N PRO A 292 25.58 -8.05 -23.09
CA PRO A 292 26.48 -8.70 -24.02
C PRO A 292 27.91 -8.17 -23.84
N ALA A 293 28.86 -9.08 -24.08
CA ALA A 293 30.29 -9.00 -23.82
C ALA A 293 31.02 -7.80 -24.44
#